data_AF-A0A1M2YTV4-F1
#
_entry.id   AF-A0A1M2YTV4-F1
#
_cell.length_a   1.000
_cell.length_b   1.000
_cell.length_c   1.000
_cell.angle_alpha   90.00
_cell.angle_beta   90.00
_cell.angle_gamma   90.00
#
_symmetry.space_group_name_H-M   'P 1'
#
loop_
_entity.id
_entity.type
_entity.pdbx_description
1 polymer ?
#
loop_
_entity_poly.entity_id
_entity_poly.type
_entity_poly.pdbx_seq_one_letter_code
_entity_poly.pdbx_strand_id
1 'polypeptide(L)' 'MVSGPAASDPAGLPEILLASLTALAATGEVENACRLAGQACVALRRVDPAGARRFDVLLHRLAPKLTW' A
#
# COMPACT_ATOMS: atom_id res chain seq x y z
N MET A 1 -23.49 -15.42 -0.53
CA MET A 1 -22.24 -15.84 -1.19
C MET A 1 -21.11 -15.07 -0.52
N VAL A 2 -20.54 -15.62 0.55
CA VAL A 2 -19.37 -15.04 1.23
C VAL A 2 -18.16 -15.74 0.65
N SER A 3 -17.43 -15.06 -0.23
CA SER A 3 -16.14 -15.55 -0.71
C SER A 3 -15.19 -15.56 0.49
N GLY A 4 -14.86 -16.76 0.97
CA GLY A 4 -13.90 -16.97 2.05
C GLY A 4 -12.52 -16.44 1.68
N PRO A 5 -11.68 -16.12 2.68
CA PRO A 5 -10.37 -15.51 2.44
C PRO A 5 -9.52 -16.44 1.58
N ALA A 6 -9.20 -15.97 0.38
CA ALA A 6 -8.24 -16.60 -0.50
C ALA A 6 -6.95 -16.88 0.28
N ALA A 7 -6.41 -18.07 0.04
CA ALA A 7 -5.21 -18.62 0.64
C ALA A 7 -4.14 -17.56 0.91
N SER A 8 -3.52 -17.66 2.08
CA SER A 8 -2.34 -16.89 2.49
C SER A 8 -1.13 -17.26 1.62
N ASP A 9 -1.18 -16.89 0.36
CA ASP A 9 -0.03 -16.84 -0.51
C ASP A 9 0.73 -15.54 -0.18
N PRO A 10 2.04 -15.57 0.08
CA PRO A 10 2.82 -14.36 0.31
C PRO A 10 2.74 -13.36 -0.86
N ALA A 11 2.31 -13.80 -2.06
CA ALA A 11 2.01 -12.90 -3.18
C ALA A 11 0.81 -11.96 -2.93
N GLY A 12 -0.10 -12.27 -1.99
CA GLY A 12 -1.26 -11.43 -1.67
C GLY A 12 -1.00 -10.37 -0.60
N LEU A 13 0.10 -10.46 0.14
CA LEU A 13 0.44 -9.50 1.20
C LEU A 13 0.61 -8.06 0.69
N PRO A 14 1.29 -7.81 -0.46
CA PRO A 14 1.37 -6.47 -1.04
C PRO A 14 0.00 -5.87 -1.37
N GLU A 15 -0.91 -6.67 -1.92
CA GLU A 15 -2.27 -6.22 -2.22
C GLU A 15 -3.08 -5.87 -0.96
N ILE A 16 -2.98 -6.67 0.10
CA ILE A 16 -3.63 -6.38 1.39
C ILE A 16 -3.09 -5.09 2.00
N LEU A 17 -1.77 -4.88 1.95
CA LEU A 17 -1.14 -3.65 2.42
C LEU A 17 -1.60 -2.44 1.62
N LEU A 18 -1.65 -2.53 0.28
CA LEU A 18 -2.16 -1.45 -0.57
C LEU A 18 -3.62 -1.10 -0.25
N ALA A 19 -4.48 -2.10 -0.06
CA ALA A 19 -5.87 -1.88 0.31
C ALA A 19 -5.98 -1.19 1.68
N SER A 20 -5.18 -1.64 2.65
CA SER A 20 -5.14 -1.06 4.01
C SER A 20 -4.67 0.39 4.00
N LEU A 21 -3.61 0.71 3.26
CA LEU A 21 -3.08 2.08 3.12
C LEU A 21 -4.07 2.99 2.40
N THR A 22 -4.79 2.48 1.41
CA THR A 22 -5.84 3.21 0.71
C THR A 22 -7.01 3.53 1.64
N ALA A 23 -7.43 2.56 2.47
CA ALA A 23 -8.48 2.76 3.47
C ALA A 23 -8.06 3.81 4.52
N LEU A 24 -6.82 3.73 5.00
CA LEU A 24 -6.24 4.69 5.95
C LEU A 24 -6.23 6.11 5.37
N ALA A 25 -5.77 6.28 4.13
CA ALA A 25 -5.83 7.57 3.46
C ALA A 25 -7.28 8.10 3.29
N ALA A 26 -8.26 7.21 3.12
CA ALA A 26 -9.66 7.59 3.01
C ALA A 26 -10.26 8.10 4.33
N THR A 27 -9.71 7.71 5.49
CA THR A 27 -10.16 8.22 6.81
C THR A 27 -9.49 9.54 7.20
N GLY A 28 -8.70 10.15 6.31
CA GLY A 28 -7.96 11.38 6.58
C GLY A 28 -6.52 11.17 7.07
N GLU A 29 -6.11 9.92 7.31
CA GLU A 29 -4.76 9.55 7.77
C GLU A 29 -3.75 9.46 6.60
N VAL A 30 -3.82 10.42 5.67
CA VAL A 30 -3.05 10.42 4.41
C VAL A 30 -1.54 10.47 4.68
N GLU A 31 -1.09 11.27 5.66
CA GLU A 31 0.32 11.35 6.04
C GLU A 31 0.88 10.01 6.52
N ASN A 32 0.12 9.34 7.39
CA ASN A 32 0.51 8.04 7.94
C ASN A 32 0.51 6.96 6.84
N ALA A 33 -0.47 6.99 5.95
CA ALA A 33 -0.52 6.12 4.78
C ALA A 33 0.68 6.33 3.85
N CYS A 34 1.08 7.57 3.59
CA CYS A 34 2.28 7.89 2.81
C CYS A 34 3.55 7.36 3.49
N ARG A 35 3.73 7.60 4.79
CA ARG A 35 4.90 7.12 5.52
C ARG A 35 5.05 5.60 5.44
N LEU A 36 3.96 4.88 5.69
CA LEU A 36 3.94 3.42 5.64
C LEU A 36 4.17 2.87 4.21
N ALA A 37 3.60 3.52 3.19
CA ALA A 37 3.84 3.16 1.79
C ALA A 37 5.31 3.31 1.39
N GLY A 38 5.97 4.37 1.86
CA GLY A 38 7.42 4.60 1.66
C GLY A 38 8.27 3.51 2.32
N GLN A 39 7.95 3.14 3.56
CA GLN A 39 8.65 2.05 4.27
C GLN A 39 8.49 0.71 3.55
N ALA A 40 7.28 0.39 3.08
CA ALA A 40 7.00 -0.82 2.30
C ALA A 40 7.78 -0.84 0.98
N CYS A 41 7.84 0.29 0.27
CA CYS A 41 8.63 0.42 -0.97
C CYS A 41 10.12 0.12 -0.72
N VAL A 42 10.72 0.69 0.33
CA VAL A 42 12.13 0.46 0.68
C VAL A 42 12.40 -1.00 1.07
N ALA A 43 11.46 -1.63 1.79
CA ALA A 43 11.58 -3.03 2.18
C ALA A 43 11.49 -3.98 0.97
N LEU A 44 10.58 -3.69 0.03
CA LEU A 44 10.32 -4.56 -1.13
C LEU A 44 11.29 -4.34 -2.28
N ARG A 45 11.92 -3.17 -2.42
CA ARG A 45 12.76 -2.84 -3.59
C ARG A 45 13.86 -3.86 -3.93
N ARG A 46 14.35 -4.61 -2.93
CA ARG A 46 15.42 -5.62 -3.11
C ARG A 46 14.89 -7.03 -3.34
N VAL A 47 13.64 -7.29 -2.93
CA VAL A 47 13.05 -8.64 -2.91
C VAL A 47 12.01 -8.79 -4.01
N ASP A 48 11.20 -7.77 -4.23
CA ASP A 48 10.14 -7.73 -5.23
C ASP A 48 9.98 -6.30 -5.80
N PRO A 49 10.72 -5.95 -6.87
CA PRO A 49 10.64 -4.63 -7.49
C PRO A 49 9.26 -4.35 -8.11
N ALA A 50 8.51 -5.39 -8.51
CA ALA A 50 7.17 -5.24 -9.06
C ALA A 50 6.17 -4.76 -7.99
N GLY A 51 6.20 -5.35 -6.80
CA GLY A 51 5.42 -4.91 -5.64
C GLY A 51 5.85 -3.54 -5.15
N ALA A 52 7.15 -3.26 -5.08
CA ALA A 52 7.67 -1.93 -4.71
C ALA A 52 7.09 -0.81 -5.61
N ARG A 53 7.01 -1.05 -6.94
CA ARG A 53 6.42 -0.10 -7.88
C ARG A 53 4.94 0.21 -7.60
N ARG A 54 4.18 -0.75 -7.06
CA ARG A 54 2.76 -0.51 -6.72
C ARG A 54 2.62 0.46 -5.54
N PHE A 55 3.47 0.33 -4.52
CA PHE A 55 3.52 1.29 -3.41
C PHE A 55 3.99 2.68 -3.86
N ASP A 56 4.94 2.74 -4.80
CA ASP A 56 5.38 4.00 -5.40
C ASP A 56 4.27 4.72 -6.17
N VAL A 57 3.45 3.97 -6.93
CA VAL A 57 2.25 4.52 -7.59
C VAL A 57 1.22 5.00 -6.57
N LEU A 58 1.03 4.29 -5.46
CA LEU A 58 0.13 4.74 -4.39
C LEU A 58 0.63 6.06 -3.78
N LEU A 59 1.92 6.18 -3.50
CA LEU A 59 2.54 7.41 -2.99
C LEU A 59 2.28 8.60 -3.91
N HIS A 60 2.51 8.46 -5.21
CA HIS A 60 2.24 9.51 -6.19
C HIS A 60 0.76 9.93 -6.23
N ARG A 61 -0.17 9.01 -5.92
CA ARG A 61 -1.60 9.32 -5.81
C ARG A 61 -1.99 10.01 -4.51
N LEU A 62 -1.27 9.74 -3.43
CA LEU A 62 -1.54 10.30 -2.10
C LEU A 62 -0.82 11.63 -1.87
N ALA A 63 0.34 11.86 -2.49
CA ALA A 63 1.11 13.08 -2.34
C ALA A 63 0.31 14.38 -2.64
N PRO A 64 -0.56 14.46 -3.67
CA PRO A 64 -1.41 15.63 -3.89
C PRO A 64 -2.51 15.82 -2.84
N LYS A 65 -2.83 14.77 -2.08
CA LYS A 65 -3.82 14.81 -0.99
C LYS A 65 -3.21 15.27 0.33
N LEU A 66 -1.89 15.25 0.47
CA LEU A 66 -1.20 16.07 1.46
C LEU A 66 -1.27 17.53 0.98
N THR A 67 -2.44 18.15 1.18
CA THR A 67 -2.51 19.61 1.18
C THR A 67 -1.71 20.07 2.38
N TRP A 68 -0.53 20.62 2.12
CA TRP A 68 0.22 21.37 3.12
C TRP A 68 -0.54 22.65 3.50
#